data_AF-A0AA92U2X4-F1
#
_entry.id   AF-A0AA92U2X4-F1
#
_cell.length_a   1.000
_cell.length_b   1.000
_cell.length_c   1.000
_cell.angle_alpha   90.00
_cell.angle_beta   90.00
_cell.angle_gamma   90.00
#
_symmetry.space_group_name_H-M   'P 1'
#
loop_
_entity.id
_entity.type
_entity.pdbx_description
1 polymer ?
#
loop_
_entity_poly.entity_id
_entity_poly.type
_entity_poly.pdbx_seq_one_letter_code
_entity_poly.pdbx_strand_id
1 'polypeptide(L)'
;MKKIVFILLIFCSFLVVWGCNKNKTKCVPQKEATSDSSMRSNDDTLSLMIEHEVDDVDYGVIIKRGDKTIHRFGYKYPEDDDLVPNGERIDSCILADINFDGIKEDVLFYLGSFGASGTEYFDACVWNPKTEHYDKIEEFKDIPDKTIHRFGYKYPEDDDLVPNEERIDSCLLTDLNFDGIKEDVLFYLGSFGASGTEHFDAYVWNPNTEHYDKIEEFKDIPNPKISDKYKCILSRVYVSSAENEYAKYVCTNGHLIKVAELRQYWKGNIYPERDRAVYEEHFIKANVWKRNLKLNQISDFWKPVVPF
;
A
#
# COMPACT_ATOMS: atom_id res chain seq x y z
N MET A 1 14.49 -24.13 14.11
CA MET A 1 13.17 -23.60 13.69
C MET A 1 13.39 -22.16 13.25
N LYS A 2 13.69 -21.96 11.95
CA LYS A 2 13.96 -20.64 11.38
C LYS A 2 12.62 -19.93 11.13
N LYS A 3 12.44 -18.74 11.68
CA LYS A 3 11.32 -17.85 11.36
C LYS A 3 11.58 -17.29 9.97
N ILE A 4 10.75 -17.67 9.00
CA ILE A 4 10.73 -17.07 7.67
C ILE A 4 9.95 -15.76 7.79
N VAL A 5 10.60 -14.65 7.50
CA VAL A 5 10.00 -13.30 7.48
C VAL A 5 9.78 -12.96 6.01
N PHE A 6 8.52 -12.88 5.58
CA PHE A 6 8.13 -12.37 4.27
C PHE A 6 8.01 -10.84 4.36
N ILE A 7 8.73 -10.11 3.51
CA ILE A 7 8.62 -8.65 3.34
C ILE A 7 8.25 -8.41 1.87
N LEU A 8 7.09 -7.81 1.63
CA LEU A 8 6.54 -7.51 0.31
C LEU A 8 6.63 -5.99 0.07
N LEU A 9 7.22 -5.55 -1.04
CA LEU A 9 7.45 -4.13 -1.37
C LEU A 9 6.69 -3.73 -2.66
N ILE A 10 5.92 -2.64 -2.62
CA ILE A 10 5.00 -2.18 -3.68
C ILE A 10 5.52 -0.86 -4.30
N PHE A 11 5.71 -0.80 -5.62
CA PHE A 11 6.06 0.45 -6.35
C PHE A 11 5.20 0.64 -7.61
N CYS A 12 4.63 1.84 -7.79
CA CYS A 12 3.82 2.25 -8.94
C CYS A 12 4.65 3.06 -9.96
N SER A 13 4.67 2.65 -11.23
CA SER A 13 4.82 3.59 -12.38
C SER A 13 4.60 2.93 -13.74
N PHE A 14 3.98 3.70 -14.65
CA PHE A 14 3.55 3.37 -16.01
C PHE A 14 4.71 3.14 -16.99
N LEU A 15 4.54 2.24 -17.98
CA LEU A 15 4.98 2.48 -19.36
C LEU A 15 4.36 1.52 -20.40
N VAL A 16 3.88 2.13 -21.47
CA VAL A 16 3.27 1.56 -22.69
C VAL A 16 4.33 0.82 -23.53
N VAL A 17 3.96 -0.35 -24.07
CA VAL A 17 4.81 -1.13 -25.00
C VAL A 17 4.38 -0.87 -26.44
N TRP A 18 5.35 -0.53 -27.30
CA TRP A 18 5.33 -0.88 -28.73
C TRP A 18 6.74 -1.33 -29.17
N GLY A 19 6.82 -2.49 -29.84
CA GLY A 19 8.05 -3.04 -30.42
C GLY A 19 8.54 -2.22 -31.63
N CYS A 20 9.75 -2.35 -32.18
CA CYS A 20 10.67 -3.48 -32.25
C CYS A 20 12.09 -3.01 -32.66
N ASN A 21 13.08 -3.87 -32.39
CA ASN A 21 14.39 -4.09 -33.06
C ASN A 21 15.70 -3.36 -32.63
N LYS A 22 16.58 -4.17 -32.01
CA LYS A 22 18.06 -4.27 -32.11
C LYS A 22 18.95 -3.01 -32.04
N ASN A 23 19.40 -2.67 -30.82
CA ASN A 23 20.78 -2.82 -30.31
C ASN A 23 21.00 -1.87 -29.11
N LYS A 24 21.56 -2.44 -28.03
CA LYS A 24 22.35 -1.88 -26.91
C LYS A 24 21.90 -0.54 -26.27
N THR A 25 21.94 -0.49 -24.93
CA THR A 25 21.49 0.59 -24.03
C THR A 25 19.97 0.71 -23.89
N LYS A 26 19.46 0.61 -22.66
CA LYS A 26 18.07 0.96 -22.32
C LYS A 26 18.10 2.07 -21.26
N CYS A 27 18.52 3.26 -21.66
CA CYS A 27 18.00 4.47 -21.04
C CYS A 27 16.52 4.56 -21.41
N VAL A 28 15.67 5.08 -20.52
CA VAL A 28 14.33 5.55 -20.89
C VAL A 28 14.41 7.07 -21.03
N PRO A 29 14.49 7.63 -22.26
CA PRO A 29 14.32 9.06 -22.48
C PRO A 29 12.83 9.35 -22.75
N GLN A 30 12.27 10.35 -22.06
CA GLN A 30 11.02 10.97 -22.51
C GLN A 30 11.32 11.93 -23.67
N LYS A 31 10.42 11.90 -24.65
CA LYS A 31 10.54 12.43 -26.02
C LYS A 31 10.49 13.97 -26.05
N GLU A 32 11.33 14.58 -26.88
CA GLU A 32 11.19 15.98 -27.30
C GLU A 32 9.86 16.20 -28.07
N ALA A 33 9.13 17.25 -27.70
CA ALA A 33 8.16 17.92 -28.55
C ALA A 33 8.41 19.43 -28.43
N THR A 34 8.89 20.02 -29.52
CA THR A 34 8.97 21.46 -29.72
C THR A 34 7.58 22.02 -30.02
N SER A 35 7.03 22.81 -29.11
CA SER A 35 6.44 24.13 -29.40
C SER A 35 5.89 24.76 -28.11
N ASP A 36 6.38 25.96 -27.83
CA ASP A 36 6.06 26.86 -26.71
C ASP A 36 4.72 26.65 -26.01
N SER A 37 4.79 26.22 -24.74
CA SER A 37 4.06 26.89 -23.67
C SER A 37 4.80 26.65 -22.36
N SER A 38 5.02 27.72 -21.60
CA SER A 38 5.73 27.70 -20.32
C SER A 38 4.97 26.85 -19.31
N MET A 39 5.29 25.56 -19.18
CA MET A 39 4.90 24.72 -18.05
C MET A 39 6.09 24.63 -17.10
N ARG A 40 5.95 25.19 -15.90
CA ARG A 40 6.87 24.97 -14.78
C ARG A 40 6.98 23.46 -14.55
N SER A 41 8.18 22.90 -14.63
CA SER A 41 8.45 21.53 -14.22
C SER A 41 8.10 21.39 -12.73
N ASN A 42 7.37 20.34 -12.36
CA ASN A 42 7.17 20.01 -10.96
C ASN A 42 8.52 19.51 -10.39
N ASP A 43 9.20 20.37 -9.63
CA ASP A 43 10.55 20.20 -9.07
C ASP A 43 10.68 19.09 -7.99
N ASP A 44 9.64 18.30 -7.72
CA ASP A 44 9.60 17.29 -6.64
C ASP A 44 9.75 15.82 -7.09
N THR A 45 10.08 15.58 -8.36
CA THR A 45 10.27 14.20 -8.85
C THR A 45 11.66 13.67 -8.49
N LEU A 46 11.74 12.55 -7.76
CA LEU A 46 12.97 11.82 -7.51
C LEU A 46 13.38 11.00 -8.75
N SER A 47 14.67 11.01 -9.08
CA SER A 47 15.25 10.20 -10.15
C SER A 47 16.58 9.59 -9.72
N LEU A 48 16.90 8.43 -10.29
CA LEU A 48 18.13 7.70 -10.02
C LEU A 48 18.98 7.62 -11.29
N MET A 49 20.29 7.82 -11.12
CA MET A 49 21.29 7.69 -12.17
C MET A 49 22.43 6.80 -11.68
N ILE A 50 22.91 5.92 -12.56
CA ILE A 50 24.11 5.11 -12.33
C ILE A 50 25.29 5.79 -13.03
N GLU A 51 26.39 5.90 -12.29
CA GLU A 51 27.65 6.43 -12.78
C GLU A 51 28.68 5.30 -12.81
N HIS A 52 29.23 5.04 -13.99
CA HIS A 52 30.33 4.10 -14.17
C HIS A 52 31.66 4.88 -14.12
N GLU A 53 32.79 4.20 -13.87
CA GLU A 53 34.12 4.80 -13.69
C GLU A 53 34.28 5.56 -12.36
N VAL A 54 33.83 4.96 -11.27
CA VAL A 54 34.03 5.48 -9.90
C VAL A 54 35.11 4.65 -9.20
N ASP A 55 36.12 5.32 -8.63
CA ASP A 55 37.21 4.64 -7.93
C ASP A 55 36.69 3.86 -6.71
N ASP A 56 37.30 2.70 -6.45
CA ASP A 56 37.08 1.82 -5.28
C ASP A 56 35.69 1.16 -5.13
N VAL A 57 34.78 1.35 -6.09
CA VAL A 57 33.43 0.74 -6.11
C VAL A 57 33.06 0.22 -7.50
N ASP A 58 31.99 -0.56 -7.61
CA ASP A 58 31.56 -1.10 -8.91
C ASP A 58 30.81 -0.05 -9.74
N TYR A 59 29.94 0.75 -9.10
CA TYR A 59 29.33 1.93 -9.70
C TYR A 59 28.85 2.94 -8.65
N GLY A 60 28.73 4.19 -9.05
CA GLY A 60 28.11 5.25 -8.27
C GLY A 60 26.59 5.29 -8.49
N VAL A 61 25.86 5.60 -7.43
CA VAL A 61 24.44 5.93 -7.48
C VAL A 61 24.28 7.42 -7.17
N ILE A 62 23.54 8.10 -8.04
CA ILE A 62 23.17 9.51 -7.88
C ILE A 62 21.65 9.58 -7.80
N ILE A 63 21.14 10.17 -6.73
CA ILE A 63 19.72 10.45 -6.57
C ILE A 63 19.51 11.94 -6.70
N LYS A 64 18.58 12.33 -7.57
CA LYS A 64 18.24 13.73 -7.84
C LYS A 64 16.78 14.00 -7.50
N ARG A 65 16.49 15.21 -7.04
CA ARG A 65 15.15 15.78 -6.97
C ARG A 65 15.08 16.93 -7.97
N GLY A 66 14.32 16.74 -9.04
CA GLY A 66 14.45 17.58 -10.24
C GLY A 66 15.90 17.54 -10.77
N ASP A 67 16.50 18.71 -11.00
CA ASP A 67 17.89 18.82 -11.47
C ASP A 67 18.94 18.76 -10.34
N LYS A 68 18.51 18.81 -9.07
CA LYS A 68 19.42 18.86 -7.92
C LYS A 68 19.79 17.47 -7.46
N THR A 69 21.08 17.16 -7.44
CA THR A 69 21.60 15.99 -6.74
C THR A 69 21.38 16.14 -5.24
N ILE A 70 20.65 15.20 -4.65
CA ILE A 70 20.41 15.13 -3.21
C ILE A 70 21.33 14.11 -2.54
N HIS A 71 21.58 12.96 -3.19
CA HIS A 71 22.48 11.93 -2.70
C HIS A 71 23.42 11.46 -3.80
N ARG A 72 24.66 11.15 -3.42
CA ARG A 72 25.63 10.46 -4.28
C ARG A 72 26.47 9.54 -3.40
N PHE A 73 26.49 8.26 -3.73
CA PHE A 73 27.27 7.28 -2.99
C PHE A 73 27.70 6.12 -3.90
N GLY A 74 28.75 5.41 -3.51
CA GLY A 74 29.24 4.25 -4.25
C GLY A 74 28.58 2.96 -3.79
N TYR A 75 28.32 2.06 -4.73
CA TYR A 75 27.87 0.71 -4.46
C TYR A 75 28.93 -0.30 -4.91
N LYS A 76 29.20 -1.25 -4.03
CA LYS A 76 30.05 -2.40 -4.32
C LYS A 76 29.23 -3.67 -4.15
N TYR A 77 29.27 -4.51 -5.16
CA TYR A 77 28.71 -5.84 -5.09
C TYR A 77 29.37 -6.64 -3.96
N PRO A 78 28.62 -7.54 -3.31
CA PRO A 78 29.20 -8.45 -2.35
C PRO A 78 30.36 -9.24 -3.00
N GLU A 79 31.51 -9.28 -2.33
CA GLU A 79 32.70 -10.04 -2.74
C GLU A 79 32.54 -11.55 -2.50
N ASP A 80 31.32 -12.04 -2.31
CA ASP A 80 31.06 -13.45 -1.98
C ASP A 80 31.21 -14.30 -3.26
N ASP A 81 32.23 -15.16 -3.27
CA ASP A 81 32.63 -16.00 -4.42
C ASP A 81 31.51 -16.94 -4.91
N ASP A 82 30.50 -17.20 -4.07
CA ASP A 82 29.35 -18.05 -4.39
C ASP A 82 28.25 -17.33 -5.21
N LEU A 83 28.33 -15.99 -5.35
CA LEU A 83 27.38 -15.18 -6.12
C LEU A 83 27.91 -14.85 -7.52
N VAL A 84 28.06 -15.89 -8.35
CA VAL A 84 28.21 -15.73 -9.80
C VAL A 84 26.83 -15.82 -10.48
N PRO A 85 26.32 -14.73 -11.09
CA PRO A 85 25.02 -14.78 -11.75
C PRO A 85 25.06 -15.67 -12.99
N ASN A 86 23.90 -16.22 -13.36
CA ASN A 86 23.71 -17.11 -14.51
C ASN A 86 24.01 -16.43 -15.87
N GLY A 87 24.22 -15.11 -15.88
CA GLY A 87 24.51 -14.32 -17.07
C GLY A 87 25.41 -13.13 -16.75
N GLU A 88 25.55 -12.22 -17.71
CA GLU A 88 26.30 -10.97 -17.48
C GLU A 88 25.64 -10.17 -16.34
N ARG A 89 26.48 -9.63 -15.47
CA ARG A 89 26.03 -8.75 -14.39
C ARG A 89 25.51 -7.46 -15.00
N ILE A 90 24.31 -7.05 -14.58
CA ILE A 90 23.66 -5.83 -15.05
C ILE A 90 23.58 -4.87 -13.87
N ASP A 91 24.31 -3.76 -13.98
CA ASP A 91 24.23 -2.67 -13.01
C ASP A 91 22.82 -2.07 -13.08
N SER A 92 22.04 -2.27 -12.03
CA SER A 92 20.68 -1.79 -11.94
C SER A 92 20.30 -1.58 -10.50
N CYS A 93 19.65 -0.45 -10.23
CA CYS A 93 19.06 -0.16 -8.94
C CYS A 93 17.76 0.62 -9.09
N ILE A 94 16.94 0.58 -8.05
CA ILE A 94 15.57 1.10 -8.04
C ILE A 94 15.39 1.90 -6.76
N LEU A 95 14.78 3.08 -6.88
CA LEU A 95 14.30 3.82 -5.71
C LEU A 95 13.08 3.14 -5.15
N ALA A 96 13.15 2.78 -3.88
CA ALA A 96 12.06 2.21 -3.15
C ALA A 96 11.92 2.89 -1.77
N ASP A 97 10.82 2.65 -1.08
CA ASP A 97 10.64 2.92 0.34
C ASP A 97 10.58 1.51 0.93
N ILE A 98 11.74 1.05 1.38
CA ILE A 98 12.02 -0.33 1.77
C ILE A 98 11.53 -0.56 3.20
N ASN A 99 11.63 0.46 4.05
CA ASN A 99 11.28 0.39 5.47
C ASN A 99 9.87 0.94 5.78
N PHE A 100 9.16 1.48 4.79
CA PHE A 100 7.82 2.08 4.87
C PHE A 100 7.75 3.31 5.79
N ASP A 101 8.81 4.12 5.84
CA ASP A 101 8.84 5.35 6.62
C ASP A 101 8.30 6.57 5.87
N GLY A 102 7.88 6.38 4.60
CA GLY A 102 7.36 7.43 3.72
C GLY A 102 8.45 8.19 2.96
N ILE A 103 9.73 7.84 3.17
CA ILE A 103 10.87 8.46 2.50
C ILE A 103 11.27 7.57 1.32
N LYS A 104 10.95 8.02 0.11
CA LYS A 104 11.19 7.29 -1.15
C LYS A 104 12.65 7.37 -1.62
N GLU A 105 13.60 7.47 -0.70
CA GLU A 105 15.04 7.65 -0.97
C GLU A 105 15.86 6.38 -0.73
N ASP A 106 15.22 5.26 -0.36
CA ASP A 106 15.88 3.96 -0.24
C ASP A 106 16.20 3.37 -1.61
N VAL A 107 17.19 2.47 -1.66
CA VAL A 107 17.71 1.92 -2.91
C VAL A 107 17.78 0.40 -2.84
N LEU A 108 17.12 -0.25 -3.80
CA LEU A 108 17.27 -1.67 -4.10
C LEU A 108 18.32 -1.86 -5.19
N PHE A 109 19.30 -2.72 -4.96
CA PHE A 109 20.36 -3.04 -5.93
C PHE A 109 20.13 -4.43 -6.50
N TYR A 110 20.11 -4.55 -7.82
CA TYR A 110 19.99 -5.84 -8.47
C TYR A 110 21.35 -6.56 -8.47
N LEU A 111 21.38 -7.76 -7.88
CA LEU A 111 22.58 -8.59 -7.78
C LEU A 111 22.75 -9.53 -8.98
N GLY A 112 21.63 -9.90 -9.62
CA GLY A 112 21.62 -10.87 -10.71
C GLY A 112 20.61 -11.99 -10.48
N SER A 113 20.57 -12.92 -11.43
CA SER A 113 19.82 -14.17 -11.32
C SER A 113 20.77 -15.34 -11.06
N PHE A 114 20.42 -16.23 -10.14
CA PHE A 114 21.30 -17.28 -9.62
C PHE A 114 20.61 -18.64 -9.60
N GLY A 115 21.42 -19.70 -9.63
CA GLY A 115 20.95 -21.08 -9.53
C GLY A 115 20.17 -21.58 -10.76
N ALA A 116 19.83 -22.87 -10.79
CA ALA A 116 19.21 -23.48 -11.97
C ALA A 116 17.82 -22.92 -12.32
N SER A 117 17.12 -22.31 -11.36
CA SER A 117 15.82 -21.65 -11.53
C SER A 117 15.91 -20.24 -12.09
N GLY A 118 17.10 -19.61 -12.08
CA GLY A 118 17.24 -18.19 -12.45
C GLY A 118 16.63 -17.22 -11.43
N THR A 119 16.64 -17.59 -10.15
CA THR A 119 16.09 -16.77 -9.07
C THR A 119 16.80 -15.42 -9.00
N GLU A 120 16.07 -14.32 -8.99
CA GLU A 120 16.62 -12.96 -8.89
C GLU A 120 16.93 -12.58 -7.44
N TYR A 121 18.08 -11.93 -7.24
CA TYR A 121 18.55 -11.48 -5.93
C TYR A 121 18.76 -9.97 -5.93
N PHE A 122 18.51 -9.37 -4.77
CA PHE A 122 18.61 -7.94 -4.57
C PHE A 122 19.25 -7.63 -3.22
N ASP A 123 20.03 -6.56 -3.19
CA ASP A 123 20.51 -5.89 -1.98
C ASP A 123 19.61 -4.70 -1.65
N ALA A 124 19.63 -4.23 -0.40
CA ALA A 124 18.82 -3.08 0.03
C ALA A 124 19.63 -2.13 0.91
N CYS A 125 19.54 -0.84 0.60
CA CYS A 125 20.05 0.24 1.44
C CYS A 125 18.92 1.21 1.75
N VAL A 126 18.71 1.49 3.04
CA VAL A 126 17.68 2.40 3.53
C VAL A 126 18.31 3.74 3.86
N TRP A 127 17.70 4.83 3.43
CA TRP A 127 18.14 6.17 3.81
C TRP A 127 17.72 6.47 5.25
N ASN A 128 18.67 6.87 6.08
CA ASN A 128 18.42 7.28 7.45
C ASN A 128 18.58 8.80 7.60
N PRO A 129 17.47 9.57 7.69
CA PRO A 129 17.54 11.03 7.73
C PRO A 129 18.15 11.57 9.04
N LYS A 130 18.28 10.73 10.09
CA LYS A 130 18.88 11.15 11.37
C LYS A 130 20.40 11.10 11.33
N THR A 131 20.95 10.12 10.63
CA THR A 131 22.40 9.92 10.48
C THR A 131 22.92 10.49 9.17
N GLU A 132 22.04 10.86 8.24
CA GLU A 132 22.37 11.30 6.88
C GLU A 132 23.21 10.26 6.12
N HIS A 133 22.89 8.99 6.34
CA HIS A 133 23.60 7.85 5.74
C HIS A 133 22.65 6.76 5.26
N TYR A 134 23.15 5.95 4.33
CA TYR A 134 22.51 4.72 3.89
C TYR A 134 22.87 3.56 4.80
N ASP A 135 21.88 2.98 5.45
CA ASP A 135 22.01 1.77 6.25
C ASP A 135 21.71 0.55 5.37
N LYS A 136 22.71 -0.32 5.18
CA LYS A 136 22.56 -1.55 4.41
C LYS A 136 21.80 -2.60 5.23
N ILE A 137 20.80 -3.24 4.63
CA ILE A 137 20.10 -4.38 5.24
C ILE A 137 20.83 -5.66 4.80
N GLU A 138 21.82 -6.07 5.58
CA GLU A 138 22.69 -7.23 5.26
C GLU A 138 21.91 -8.53 5.00
N GLU A 139 20.79 -8.74 5.69
CA GLU A 139 19.96 -9.93 5.56
C GLU A 139 19.08 -9.93 4.31
N PHE A 140 18.96 -8.80 3.59
CA PHE A 140 18.03 -8.66 2.47
C PHE A 140 18.45 -9.51 1.25
N LYS A 141 19.76 -9.75 1.10
CA LYS A 141 20.33 -10.61 0.05
C LYS A 141 20.03 -12.09 0.27
N ASP A 142 19.76 -12.52 1.51
CA ASP A 142 19.58 -13.93 1.86
C ASP A 142 18.13 -14.43 1.67
N ILE A 143 17.26 -13.59 1.10
CA ILE A 143 15.84 -13.88 0.85
C ILE A 143 15.67 -14.22 -0.66
N PRO A 144 15.74 -15.51 -1.06
CA PRO A 144 15.53 -15.93 -2.44
C PRO A 144 14.04 -15.83 -2.86
N ASP A 145 13.80 -15.85 -4.17
CA ASP A 145 12.48 -15.88 -4.81
C ASP A 145 11.57 -14.69 -4.47
N LYS A 146 12.09 -13.48 -4.72
CA LYS A 146 11.28 -12.26 -4.65
C LYS A 146 10.38 -12.20 -5.88
N THR A 147 9.15 -12.71 -5.78
CA THR A 147 8.14 -12.40 -6.81
C THR A 147 7.72 -10.94 -6.62
N ILE A 148 8.32 -10.05 -7.41
CA ILE A 148 7.94 -8.64 -7.44
C ILE A 148 6.72 -8.50 -8.35
N HIS A 149 5.53 -8.56 -7.76
CA HIS A 149 4.29 -8.29 -8.48
C HIS A 149 4.18 -6.79 -8.74
N ARG A 150 4.20 -6.40 -10.03
CA ARG A 150 4.01 -5.01 -10.44
C ARG A 150 2.52 -4.72 -10.60
N PHE A 151 2.01 -3.82 -9.77
CA PHE A 151 0.63 -3.39 -9.79
C PHE A 151 0.57 -1.89 -10.10
N GLY A 152 -0.01 -1.53 -11.25
CA GLY A 152 -0.19 -0.14 -11.64
C GLY A 152 -1.44 0.43 -10.98
N TYR A 153 -1.28 1.23 -9.93
CA TYR A 153 -2.38 1.96 -9.32
C TYR A 153 -2.42 3.40 -9.82
N LYS A 154 -3.62 3.86 -10.16
CA LYS A 154 -3.90 5.27 -10.42
C LYS A 154 -4.97 5.69 -9.44
N TYR A 155 -4.67 6.72 -8.65
CA TYR A 155 -5.66 7.35 -7.80
C TYR A 155 -6.86 7.80 -8.65
N PRO A 156 -8.10 7.66 -8.13
CA PRO A 156 -9.27 8.22 -8.79
C PRO A 156 -9.04 9.70 -9.11
N GLU A 157 -9.39 10.11 -10.33
CA GLU A 157 -9.27 11.51 -10.78
C GLU A 157 -10.39 12.41 -10.23
N ASP A 158 -11.17 11.94 -9.25
CA ASP A 158 -12.31 12.70 -8.73
C ASP A 158 -11.85 14.00 -8.06
N ASP A 159 -11.89 15.08 -8.84
CA ASP A 159 -11.53 16.46 -8.49
C ASP A 159 -12.36 17.04 -7.32
N ASP A 160 -13.44 16.38 -6.93
CA ASP A 160 -14.37 16.83 -5.87
C ASP A 160 -13.99 16.33 -4.46
N LEU A 161 -13.06 15.37 -4.34
CA LEU A 161 -12.61 14.83 -3.06
C LEU A 161 -11.21 15.35 -2.74
N VAL A 162 -11.15 16.54 -2.13
CA VAL A 162 -9.92 17.06 -1.54
C VAL A 162 -9.78 16.49 -0.13
N PRO A 163 -8.74 15.68 0.16
CA PRO A 163 -8.51 15.16 1.50
C PRO A 163 -8.24 16.29 2.48
N ASN A 164 -8.59 16.07 3.74
CA ASN A 164 -8.42 17.07 4.82
C ASN A 164 -6.94 17.40 5.06
N GLU A 165 -6.05 16.44 4.85
CA GLU A 165 -4.60 16.56 4.99
C GLU A 165 -3.92 16.32 3.63
N GLU A 166 -2.63 16.64 3.54
CA GLU A 166 -1.84 16.26 2.37
C GLU A 166 -1.95 14.76 2.11
N ARG A 167 -2.05 14.40 0.83
CA ARG A 167 -2.24 13.01 0.43
C ARG A 167 -1.03 12.19 0.88
N ILE A 168 -1.28 11.23 1.76
CA ILE A 168 -0.28 10.25 2.18
C ILE A 168 -0.32 9.12 1.14
N ASP A 169 0.73 9.02 0.32
CA ASP A 169 0.91 7.91 -0.60
C ASP A 169 1.27 6.63 0.19
N SER A 170 0.28 5.98 0.80
CA SER A 170 0.46 4.76 1.60
C SER A 170 -0.41 3.61 1.11
N CYS A 171 0.10 2.40 1.33
CA CYS A 171 -0.65 1.17 1.15
C CYS A 171 -0.45 0.24 2.35
N LEU A 172 -1.42 -0.64 2.57
CA LEU A 172 -1.42 -1.62 3.65
C LEU A 172 -1.62 -3.01 3.06
N LEU A 173 -0.91 -3.99 3.62
CA LEU A 173 -1.08 -5.40 3.29
C LEU A 173 -1.94 -6.09 4.33
N THR A 174 -2.90 -6.86 3.84
CA THR A 174 -3.87 -7.51 4.70
C THR A 174 -4.49 -8.73 4.03
N ASP A 175 -5.42 -9.37 4.73
CA ASP A 175 -6.21 -10.51 4.24
C ASP A 175 -7.69 -10.07 4.24
N LEU A 176 -8.14 -9.53 3.11
CA LEU A 176 -9.48 -8.94 2.92
C LEU A 176 -10.52 -10.02 2.64
N ASN A 177 -10.15 -11.03 1.86
CA ASN A 177 -11.04 -12.11 1.46
C ASN A 177 -11.06 -13.27 2.48
N PHE A 178 -10.17 -13.24 3.48
CA PHE A 178 -10.02 -14.22 4.55
C PHE A 178 -9.54 -15.61 4.09
N ASP A 179 -8.81 -15.68 2.98
CA ASP A 179 -8.21 -16.92 2.46
C ASP A 179 -6.91 -17.33 3.18
N GLY A 180 -6.39 -16.46 4.05
CA GLY A 180 -5.18 -16.68 4.83
C GLY A 180 -3.90 -16.16 4.16
N ILE A 181 -3.99 -15.59 2.96
CA ILE A 181 -2.90 -14.93 2.25
C ILE A 181 -2.95 -13.43 2.58
N LYS A 182 -1.84 -12.90 3.12
CA LYS A 182 -1.75 -11.48 3.52
C LYS A 182 -1.10 -10.63 2.43
N GLU A 183 -1.60 -10.79 1.21
CA GLU A 183 -1.09 -10.10 0.03
C GLU A 183 -2.12 -9.15 -0.57
N ASP A 184 -3.33 -9.08 0.00
CA ASP A 184 -4.33 -8.10 -0.42
C ASP A 184 -3.86 -6.68 -0.07
N VAL A 185 -4.08 -5.75 -0.99
CA VAL A 185 -3.56 -4.39 -0.90
C VAL A 185 -4.70 -3.41 -0.68
N LEU A 186 -4.54 -2.57 0.35
CA LEU A 186 -5.36 -1.38 0.55
C LEU A 186 -4.56 -0.15 0.20
N PHE A 187 -5.13 0.74 -0.63
CA PHE A 187 -4.56 2.05 -0.94
C PHE A 187 -5.33 3.12 -0.17
N TYR A 188 -4.64 3.89 0.66
CA TYR A 188 -5.29 4.98 1.40
C TYR A 188 -5.66 6.10 0.42
N LEU A 189 -6.94 6.46 0.39
CA LEU A 189 -7.46 7.54 -0.46
C LEU A 189 -7.41 8.90 0.25
N GLY A 190 -7.40 8.90 1.58
CA GLY A 190 -7.45 10.11 2.39
C GLY A 190 -8.55 10.08 3.44
N SER A 191 -8.57 11.14 4.24
CA SER A 191 -9.64 11.43 5.19
C SER A 191 -10.46 12.62 4.68
N PHE A 192 -11.78 12.53 4.79
CA PHE A 192 -12.69 13.50 4.17
C PHE A 192 -13.76 13.98 5.15
N GLY A 193 -14.18 15.23 4.95
CA GLY A 193 -15.27 15.85 5.71
C GLY A 193 -14.89 16.19 7.16
N ALA A 194 -15.83 16.83 7.86
CA ALA A 194 -15.58 17.38 9.20
C ALA A 194 -15.25 16.32 10.28
N SER A 195 -15.63 15.07 10.05
CA SER A 195 -15.34 13.94 10.96
C SER A 195 -14.03 13.22 10.64
N GLY A 196 -13.33 13.60 9.57
CA GLY A 196 -12.09 12.93 9.13
C GLY A 196 -12.33 11.47 8.73
N THR A 197 -13.38 11.22 7.95
CA THR A 197 -13.74 9.85 7.55
C THR A 197 -12.71 9.31 6.55
N GLU A 198 -12.05 8.22 6.90
CA GLU A 198 -11.02 7.57 6.08
C GLU A 198 -11.64 6.67 5.02
N HIS A 199 -11.06 6.71 3.82
CA HIS A 199 -11.44 5.88 2.68
C HIS A 199 -10.23 5.18 2.06
N PHE A 200 -10.46 4.01 1.47
CA PHE A 200 -9.42 3.17 0.88
C PHE A 200 -9.90 2.51 -0.41
N ASP A 201 -9.03 2.35 -1.40
CA ASP A 201 -9.22 1.42 -2.51
C ASP A 201 -8.69 0.04 -2.10
N ALA A 202 -9.24 -1.04 -2.66
CA ALA A 202 -8.86 -2.40 -2.28
C ALA A 202 -8.68 -3.31 -3.48
N TYR A 203 -7.63 -4.13 -3.41
CA TYR A 203 -7.31 -5.15 -4.40
C TYR A 203 -6.95 -6.46 -3.70
N VAL A 204 -7.52 -7.55 -4.18
CA VAL A 204 -7.31 -8.89 -3.64
C VAL A 204 -6.39 -9.66 -4.57
N TRP A 205 -5.42 -10.35 -3.99
CA TRP A 205 -4.55 -11.22 -4.77
C TRP A 205 -5.30 -12.49 -5.19
N ASN A 206 -5.25 -12.82 -6.48
CA ASN A 206 -5.81 -14.05 -7.01
C ASN A 206 -4.68 -14.99 -7.45
N PRO A 207 -4.35 -16.02 -6.66
CA PRO A 207 -3.23 -16.91 -6.97
C PRO A 207 -3.48 -17.80 -8.19
N ASN A 208 -4.73 -17.95 -8.64
CA ASN A 208 -5.03 -18.75 -9.83
C ASN A 208 -4.76 -18.00 -11.13
N THR A 209 -4.96 -16.68 -11.11
CA THR A 209 -4.73 -15.82 -12.27
C THR A 209 -3.40 -15.07 -12.17
N GLU A 210 -2.75 -15.10 -11.01
CA GLU A 210 -1.55 -14.32 -10.67
C GLU A 210 -1.75 -12.81 -10.88
N HIS A 211 -2.95 -12.31 -10.57
CA HIS A 211 -3.32 -10.90 -10.73
C HIS A 211 -4.08 -10.37 -9.51
N TYR A 212 -4.09 -9.05 -9.37
CA TYR A 212 -4.89 -8.34 -8.39
C TYR A 212 -6.27 -8.01 -8.96
N ASP A 213 -7.32 -8.49 -8.29
CA ASP A 213 -8.71 -8.20 -8.60
C ASP A 213 -9.20 -7.04 -7.72
N LYS A 214 -9.74 -5.99 -8.33
CA LYS A 214 -10.27 -4.83 -7.58
C LYS A 214 -11.57 -5.18 -6.86
N ILE A 215 -11.71 -4.77 -5.60
CA ILE A 215 -13.00 -4.73 -4.91
C ILE A 215 -13.58 -3.32 -5.06
N GLU A 216 -14.41 -3.12 -6.08
CA GLU A 216 -14.97 -1.80 -6.42
C GLU A 216 -15.79 -1.19 -5.28
N GLU A 217 -16.43 -2.01 -4.45
CA GLU A 217 -17.29 -1.55 -3.36
C GLU A 217 -16.50 -1.02 -2.14
N PHE A 218 -15.19 -1.30 -2.04
CA PHE A 218 -14.43 -0.98 -0.82
C PHE A 218 -14.26 0.52 -0.60
N LYS A 219 -14.09 1.29 -1.69
CA LYS A 219 -13.92 2.75 -1.65
C LYS A 219 -15.09 3.47 -0.98
N ASP A 220 -16.28 2.89 -1.06
CA ASP A 220 -17.51 3.43 -0.51
C ASP A 220 -17.72 3.04 0.97
N ILE A 221 -16.79 2.29 1.57
CA ILE A 221 -16.85 1.86 2.97
C ILE A 221 -16.08 2.87 3.83
N PRO A 222 -16.76 3.67 4.66
CA PRO A 222 -16.09 4.66 5.51
C PRO A 222 -15.45 4.01 6.74
N ASN A 223 -14.26 4.48 7.13
CA ASN A 223 -13.49 4.01 8.28
C ASN A 223 -13.44 2.46 8.38
N PRO A 224 -12.98 1.77 7.33
CA PRO A 224 -13.02 0.32 7.28
C PRO A 224 -12.05 -0.29 8.31
N LYS A 225 -12.52 -1.31 9.02
CA LYS A 225 -11.73 -2.09 9.98
C LYS A 225 -11.88 -3.57 9.71
N ILE A 226 -10.80 -4.19 9.32
CA ILE A 226 -10.75 -5.63 9.06
C ILE A 226 -10.73 -6.38 10.39
N SER A 227 -11.60 -7.38 10.52
CA SER A 227 -11.71 -8.20 11.73
C SER A 227 -11.43 -9.66 11.45
N ASP A 228 -10.20 -10.10 11.73
CA ASP A 228 -9.81 -11.51 11.65
C ASP A 228 -10.67 -12.42 12.54
N LYS A 229 -11.07 -11.92 13.71
CA LYS A 229 -11.89 -12.66 14.66
C LYS A 229 -13.26 -13.03 14.07
N TYR A 230 -13.87 -12.11 13.33
CA TYR A 230 -15.22 -12.26 12.81
C TYR A 230 -15.27 -12.53 11.31
N LYS A 231 -14.11 -12.53 10.64
CA LYS A 231 -13.96 -12.72 9.21
C LYS A 231 -14.89 -11.79 8.42
N CYS A 232 -14.81 -10.50 8.76
CA CYS A 232 -15.63 -9.45 8.17
C CYS A 232 -14.91 -8.09 8.20
N ILE A 233 -15.40 -7.14 7.40
CA ILE A 233 -15.03 -5.73 7.48
C ILE A 233 -16.11 -5.00 8.26
N LEU A 234 -15.67 -4.21 9.24
CA LEU A 234 -16.49 -3.32 10.04
C LEU A 234 -16.33 -1.89 9.53
N SER A 235 -17.36 -1.09 9.65
CA SER A 235 -17.33 0.33 9.33
C SER A 235 -18.05 1.09 10.43
N ARG A 236 -17.60 2.31 10.70
CA ARG A 236 -18.25 3.23 11.63
C ARG A 236 -18.31 4.62 11.03
N VAL A 237 -19.48 5.24 11.13
CA VAL A 237 -19.72 6.63 10.71
C VAL A 237 -20.30 7.42 11.87
N TYR A 238 -19.74 8.59 12.10
CA TYR A 238 -20.34 9.62 12.94
C TYR A 238 -21.38 10.37 12.10
N VAL A 239 -22.65 10.12 12.35
CA VAL A 239 -23.75 10.79 11.62
C VAL A 239 -24.04 12.16 12.25
N SER A 240 -24.04 12.22 13.58
CA SER A 240 -24.17 13.47 14.33
C SER A 240 -23.56 13.33 15.72
N SER A 241 -23.57 14.40 16.51
CA SER A 241 -23.17 14.35 17.94
C SER A 241 -24.02 13.41 18.79
N ALA A 242 -25.17 12.96 18.28
CA ALA A 242 -26.09 12.08 18.97
C ALA A 242 -26.43 10.82 18.16
N GLU A 243 -25.67 10.50 17.10
CA GLU A 243 -25.91 9.31 16.29
C GLU A 243 -24.63 8.75 15.65
N ASN A 244 -24.44 7.45 15.84
CA ASN A 244 -23.43 6.65 15.18
C ASN A 244 -24.08 5.54 14.35
N GLU A 245 -23.49 5.29 13.18
CA GLU A 245 -23.82 4.14 12.34
C GLU A 245 -22.64 3.18 12.30
N TYR A 246 -22.96 1.89 12.40
CA TYR A 246 -22.00 0.81 12.24
C TYR A 246 -22.50 -0.15 11.16
N ALA A 247 -21.60 -0.65 10.34
CA ALA A 247 -21.94 -1.62 9.30
C ALA A 247 -20.97 -2.81 9.32
N LYS A 248 -21.51 -3.97 8.96
CA LYS A 248 -20.77 -5.23 8.78
C LYS A 248 -20.85 -5.64 7.32
N TYR A 249 -19.70 -5.84 6.71
CA TYR A 249 -19.53 -6.32 5.36
C TYR A 249 -18.85 -7.69 5.37
N VAL A 250 -19.29 -8.58 4.47
CA VAL A 250 -18.68 -9.89 4.28
C VAL A 250 -18.25 -10.00 2.83
N CYS A 251 -17.01 -10.45 2.61
CA CYS A 251 -16.51 -10.75 1.28
C CYS A 251 -17.11 -12.09 0.82
N THR A 252 -17.71 -12.12 -0.37
CA THR A 252 -18.27 -13.33 -0.96
C THR A 252 -18.07 -13.27 -2.46
N ASN A 253 -17.34 -14.25 -3.02
CA ASN A 253 -17.02 -14.32 -4.45
C ASN A 253 -16.39 -13.02 -5.00
N GLY A 254 -15.46 -12.42 -4.26
CA GLY A 254 -14.79 -11.17 -4.67
C GLY A 254 -15.61 -9.89 -4.46
N HIS A 255 -16.84 -9.99 -3.96
CA HIS A 255 -17.70 -8.83 -3.70
C HIS A 255 -17.89 -8.57 -2.21
N LEU A 256 -17.93 -7.30 -1.82
CA LEU A 256 -18.29 -6.91 -0.46
C LEU A 256 -19.77 -6.62 -0.31
N ILE A 257 -20.43 -7.39 0.55
CA ILE A 257 -21.87 -7.28 0.77
C ILE A 257 -22.11 -6.79 2.20
N LYS A 258 -22.87 -5.70 2.35
CA LYS A 258 -23.37 -5.26 3.66
C LYS A 258 -24.40 -6.27 4.15
N VAL A 259 -24.12 -6.93 5.28
CA VAL A 259 -24.97 -8.01 5.81
C VAL A 259 -25.70 -7.63 7.09
N ALA A 260 -25.20 -6.63 7.82
CA ALA A 260 -25.85 -6.09 8.99
C ALA A 260 -25.43 -4.64 9.24
N GLU A 261 -26.30 -3.91 9.92
CA GLU A 261 -26.05 -2.55 10.39
C GLU A 261 -26.59 -2.37 11.80
N LEU A 262 -25.98 -1.43 12.51
CA LEU A 262 -26.40 -0.99 13.83
C LEU A 262 -26.41 0.53 13.87
N ARG A 263 -27.55 1.09 14.29
CA ARG A 263 -27.64 2.51 14.66
C ARG A 263 -27.60 2.64 16.16
N GLN A 264 -26.81 3.58 16.65
CA GLN A 264 -26.78 4.00 18.04
C GLN A 264 -27.16 5.47 18.09
N TYR A 265 -28.19 5.83 18.83
CA TYR A 265 -28.55 7.22 19.06
C TYR A 265 -28.88 7.49 20.52
N TRP A 266 -28.65 8.73 20.95
CA TRP A 266 -28.86 9.14 22.35
C TRP A 266 -30.19 9.86 22.50
N LYS A 267 -31.07 9.32 23.36
CA LYS A 267 -32.25 10.07 23.80
C LYS A 267 -31.81 11.13 24.81
N GLY A 268 -32.19 12.39 24.59
CA GLY A 268 -31.75 13.55 25.39
C GLY A 268 -32.04 13.43 26.90
N ASN A 269 -31.41 14.30 27.71
CA ASN A 269 -31.59 14.52 29.17
C ASN A 269 -32.07 13.34 30.07
N ILE A 270 -31.59 12.10 29.89
CA ILE A 270 -31.84 10.98 30.81
C ILE A 270 -30.55 10.62 31.56
N TYR A 271 -30.47 10.78 32.88
CA TYR A 271 -29.29 10.38 33.67
C TYR A 271 -29.50 8.99 34.30
N PRO A 272 -28.52 8.07 34.28
CA PRO A 272 -27.15 8.20 33.76
C PRO A 272 -27.03 7.99 32.24
N GLU A 273 -25.97 8.56 31.63
CA GLU A 273 -25.74 8.59 30.17
C GLU A 273 -25.71 7.21 29.50
N ARG A 274 -25.29 6.17 30.24
CA ARG A 274 -25.23 4.80 29.72
C ARG A 274 -26.60 4.21 29.37
N ASP A 275 -27.66 4.72 30.00
CA ASP A 275 -29.05 4.33 29.73
C ASP A 275 -29.74 5.22 28.67
N ARG A 276 -29.05 6.25 28.14
CA ARG A 276 -29.55 7.10 27.04
C ARG A 276 -29.46 6.45 25.68
N ALA A 277 -28.44 5.60 25.49
CA ALA A 277 -28.14 5.02 24.19
C ALA A 277 -29.20 3.99 23.82
N VAL A 278 -29.85 4.24 22.70
CA VAL A 278 -30.82 3.34 22.08
C VAL A 278 -30.24 2.81 20.80
N TYR A 279 -30.48 1.52 20.58
CA TYR A 279 -29.90 0.79 19.45
C TYR A 279 -30.99 0.27 18.52
N GLU A 280 -30.69 0.29 17.23
CA GLU A 280 -31.45 -0.40 16.20
C GLU A 280 -30.52 -1.33 15.43
N GLU A 281 -30.82 -2.62 15.46
CA GLU A 281 -30.10 -3.62 14.68
C GLU A 281 -30.92 -4.00 13.46
N HIS A 282 -30.26 -4.06 12.31
CA HIS A 282 -30.85 -4.58 11.10
C HIS A 282 -29.94 -5.67 10.51
N PHE A 283 -30.46 -6.90 10.45
CA PHE A 283 -29.83 -8.04 9.81
C PHE A 283 -30.37 -8.15 8.39
N ILE A 284 -29.66 -7.53 7.44
CA ILE A 284 -30.11 -7.31 6.06
C ILE A 284 -30.49 -8.63 5.38
N LYS A 285 -29.62 -9.65 5.49
CA LYS A 285 -29.85 -10.95 4.84
C LYS A 285 -31.12 -11.66 5.34
N ALA A 286 -31.46 -11.47 6.61
CA ALA A 286 -32.66 -12.04 7.22
C ALA A 286 -33.88 -11.12 7.12
N ASN A 287 -33.69 -9.88 6.64
CA ASN A 287 -34.67 -8.79 6.67
C ASN A 287 -35.30 -8.61 8.07
N VAL A 288 -34.48 -8.70 9.12
CA VAL A 288 -34.93 -8.57 10.51
C VAL A 288 -34.46 -7.24 11.07
N TRP A 289 -35.42 -6.42 11.51
CA TRP A 289 -35.15 -5.15 12.17
C TRP A 289 -35.60 -5.19 13.63
N LYS A 290 -34.66 -4.96 14.54
CA LYS A 290 -34.92 -4.82 15.97
C LYS A 290 -34.65 -3.38 16.36
N ARG A 291 -35.59 -2.74 17.05
CA ARG A 291 -35.50 -1.31 17.40
C ARG A 291 -35.73 -1.10 18.88
N ASN A 292 -35.40 0.09 19.37
CA ASN A 292 -35.54 0.48 20.77
C ASN A 292 -34.81 -0.46 21.75
N LEU A 293 -33.66 -0.99 21.32
CA LEU A 293 -32.86 -1.91 22.13
C LEU A 293 -31.96 -1.14 23.10
N LYS A 294 -31.66 -1.76 24.25
CA LYS A 294 -30.55 -1.41 25.14
C LYS A 294 -29.28 -2.19 24.77
N LEU A 295 -28.13 -1.75 25.24
CA LEU A 295 -26.83 -2.39 24.98
C LEU A 295 -26.78 -3.89 25.37
N ASN A 296 -27.50 -4.32 26.40
CA ASN A 296 -27.55 -5.74 26.77
C ASN A 296 -28.48 -6.58 25.87
N GLN A 297 -29.35 -5.93 25.09
CA GLN A 297 -30.32 -6.55 24.20
C GLN A 297 -29.84 -6.65 22.74
N ILE A 298 -28.81 -5.90 22.36
CA ILE A 298 -28.15 -6.09 21.07
C ILE A 298 -27.43 -7.46 21.06
N SER A 299 -27.22 -8.00 19.87
CA SER A 299 -26.47 -9.23 19.64
C SER A 299 -25.04 -9.15 20.17
N ASP A 300 -24.53 -10.30 20.62
CA ASP A 300 -23.18 -10.40 21.19
C ASP A 300 -22.07 -9.99 20.21
N PHE A 301 -22.36 -10.03 18.92
CA PHE A 301 -21.46 -9.52 17.88
C PHE A 301 -21.19 -8.03 18.02
N TRP A 302 -22.22 -7.21 18.23
CA TRP A 302 -22.08 -5.75 18.24
C TRP A 302 -21.60 -5.20 19.59
N LYS A 303 -21.83 -5.91 20.70
CA LYS A 303 -21.38 -5.50 22.05
C LYS A 303 -19.91 -5.10 22.14
N PRO A 304 -18.95 -5.82 21.53
CA PRO A 304 -17.54 -5.41 21.49
C PRO A 304 -17.20 -4.40 20.38
N VAL A 305 -18.12 -4.08 19.46
CA VAL A 305 -17.93 -3.12 18.36
C VAL A 305 -18.42 -1.71 18.72
N VAL A 306 -19.50 -1.61 19.49
CA VAL A 306 -20.03 -0.33 20.01
C VAL A 306 -19.07 0.48 20.91
N PRO A 307 -18.16 -0.11 21.72
CA PRO A 307 -17.25 0.66 22.57
C PRO A 307 -16.05 1.26 21.82
N PHE A 308 -15.99 1.12 20.49
CA PHE A 308 -15.14 1.98 19.66
C PHE A 308 -15.67 3.41 19.69
#